data_AF-A0A954D5B0-F1
#
_entry.id   AF-A0A954D5B0-F1
#
_cell.length_a   1.000
_cell.length_b   1.000
_cell.length_c   1.000
_cell.angle_alpha   90.00
_cell.angle_beta   90.00
_cell.angle_gamma   90.00
#
_symmetry.space_group_name_H-M   'P 1'
#
loop_
_entity.id
_entity.type
_entity.pdbx_description
1 polymer ?
#
loop_
_entity_poly.entity_id
_entity_poly.type
_entity_poly.pdbx_seq_one_letter_code
_entity_poly.pdbx_strand_id
1 'polypeptide(L)'
;GVPGVAVPFYLAHPRLMRLESRQMLEVEGGSDVWCMKILRHETGHAIDNAYRLRRTKRWREAFGAASKKYPQYYSPKPFSKSFVLHLDMWYAQSHPVEDFAETFAVWLKPRSPWRSRYKGWPALKKLEAVQQMMEDLGDAPMKVSNRRHEAPLKTLTQTLRQHYARKRDYYGIEFPGFYDHDLRRLFSADPAHADCPTAVQFLRSVRTAVRTRVAVWTGEYQYTIEQVLKQMTQRCRDLKLRQHRSRSETERDFLVLLTMQTMNYLHGGRHRLVL
;
A
#
# COMPACT_ATOMS: atom_id res chain seq x y z
N GLY A 1 24.44 -0.18 -6.11
CA GLY A 1 23.43 -1.24 -6.04
C GLY A 1 23.70 -2.27 -7.13
N VAL A 2 22.81 -3.24 -7.21
CA VAL A 2 22.74 -4.21 -8.31
C VAL A 2 21.68 -3.71 -9.29
N PRO A 3 21.94 -3.70 -10.61
CA PRO A 3 20.95 -3.34 -11.63
C PRO A 3 19.99 -4.53 -11.87
N GLY A 4 19.26 -4.92 -10.83
CA GLY A 4 18.35 -6.07 -10.85
C GLY A 4 16.91 -5.66 -10.52
N VAL A 5 15.97 -6.51 -10.93
CA VAL A 5 14.53 -6.39 -10.65
C VAL A 5 14.18 -7.40 -9.57
N ALA A 6 13.59 -6.95 -8.46
CA ALA A 6 13.06 -7.87 -7.46
C ALA A 6 11.66 -8.35 -7.86
N VAL A 7 11.35 -9.60 -7.55
CA VAL A 7 9.99 -10.13 -7.69
C VAL A 7 9.63 -10.83 -6.38
N PRO A 8 8.44 -10.56 -5.81
CA PRO A 8 7.98 -11.27 -4.63
C PRO A 8 7.98 -12.78 -4.86
N PHE A 9 8.62 -13.54 -3.96
CA PHE A 9 8.82 -14.97 -4.15
C PHE A 9 7.51 -15.75 -4.34
N TYR A 10 6.41 -15.29 -3.75
CA TYR A 10 5.13 -15.97 -3.84
C TYR A 10 4.51 -15.90 -5.24
N LEU A 11 4.95 -14.97 -6.10
CA LEU A 11 4.55 -14.92 -7.51
C LEU A 11 5.25 -15.99 -8.36
N ALA A 12 6.30 -16.63 -7.86
CA ALA A 12 7.04 -17.64 -8.61
C ALA A 12 6.28 -18.96 -8.81
N HIS A 13 5.20 -19.20 -8.04
CA HIS A 13 4.45 -20.45 -8.15
C HIS A 13 2.99 -20.34 -7.67
N PRO A 14 1.98 -20.91 -8.37
CA PRO A 14 0.57 -20.82 -7.98
C PRO A 14 0.25 -21.33 -6.57
N ARG A 15 0.99 -22.33 -6.07
CA ARG A 15 0.85 -22.81 -4.68
C ARG A 15 1.27 -21.75 -3.65
N LEU A 16 2.30 -20.96 -3.96
CA LEU A 16 2.75 -19.88 -3.09
C LEU A 16 1.79 -18.70 -3.13
N MET A 17 1.25 -18.34 -4.31
CA MET A 17 0.17 -17.34 -4.42
C MET A 17 -1.06 -17.74 -3.59
N ARG A 18 -1.47 -19.02 -3.65
CA ARG A 18 -2.57 -19.53 -2.80
C ARG A 18 -2.24 -19.46 -1.32
N LEU A 19 -0.99 -19.70 -0.94
CA LEU A 19 -0.54 -19.56 0.44
C LEU A 19 -0.58 -18.09 0.88
N GLU A 20 -0.03 -17.18 0.08
CA GLU A 20 -0.06 -15.72 0.32
C GLU A 20 -1.50 -15.24 0.52
N SER A 21 -2.40 -15.60 -0.40
CA SER A 21 -3.83 -15.26 -0.30
C SER A 21 -4.47 -15.79 0.99
N ARG A 22 -4.14 -17.01 1.42
CA ARG A 22 -4.68 -17.56 2.67
C ARG A 22 -4.12 -16.88 3.92
N GLN A 23 -2.86 -16.45 3.87
CA GLN A 23 -2.16 -15.87 5.03
C GLN A 23 -2.44 -14.37 5.16
N MET A 24 -2.47 -13.65 4.04
CA MET A 24 -2.52 -12.19 3.96
C MET A 24 -3.80 -11.65 3.31
N LEU A 25 -4.72 -12.52 2.87
CA LEU A 25 -6.02 -12.19 2.26
C LEU A 25 -5.97 -11.53 0.88
N GLU A 26 -4.77 -11.29 0.38
CA GLU A 26 -4.49 -10.80 -0.95
C GLU A 26 -3.16 -11.34 -1.48
N VAL A 27 -2.94 -11.18 -2.77
CA VAL A 27 -1.65 -11.48 -3.42
C VAL A 27 -1.24 -10.23 -4.18
N GLU A 28 -0.37 -9.45 -3.57
CA GLU A 28 0.18 -8.25 -4.20
C GLU A 28 0.94 -8.66 -5.48
N GLY A 29 0.64 -8.04 -6.62
CA GLY A 29 1.19 -8.50 -7.90
C GLY A 29 0.53 -9.75 -8.48
N GLY A 30 -0.53 -10.29 -7.86
CA GLY A 30 -1.16 -11.55 -8.29
C GLY A 30 -2.01 -11.47 -9.55
N SER A 31 -2.27 -10.26 -10.08
CA SER A 31 -2.88 -10.04 -11.39
C SER A 31 -1.89 -9.40 -12.34
N ASP A 32 -2.03 -9.62 -13.65
CA ASP A 32 -1.17 -9.03 -14.69
C ASP A 32 -1.00 -7.51 -14.52
N VAL A 33 -2.09 -6.81 -14.26
CA VAL A 33 -2.08 -5.35 -14.09
C VAL A 33 -1.19 -4.94 -12.92
N TRP A 34 -1.32 -5.64 -11.78
CA TRP A 34 -0.56 -5.34 -10.57
C TRP A 34 0.89 -5.81 -10.67
N CYS A 35 1.13 -7.00 -11.24
CA CYS A 35 2.46 -7.52 -11.55
C CYS A 35 3.24 -6.52 -12.41
N MET A 36 2.61 -6.01 -13.47
CA MET A 36 3.21 -5.00 -14.34
C MET A 36 3.41 -3.64 -13.68
N LYS A 37 2.73 -3.32 -12.57
CA LYS A 37 3.10 -2.15 -11.76
C LYS A 37 4.41 -2.41 -11.03
N ILE A 38 4.50 -3.54 -10.31
CA ILE A 38 5.71 -3.92 -9.56
C ILE A 38 6.93 -3.97 -10.49
N LEU A 39 6.82 -4.67 -11.63
CA LEU A 39 7.94 -4.79 -12.57
C LEU A 39 8.44 -3.44 -13.08
N ARG A 40 7.54 -2.48 -13.36
CA ARG A 40 7.95 -1.13 -13.80
C ARG A 40 8.60 -0.33 -12.68
N HIS A 41 8.11 -0.46 -11.45
CA HIS A 41 8.71 0.16 -10.27
C HIS A 41 10.13 -0.35 -10.06
N GLU A 42 10.29 -1.67 -10.02
CA GLU A 42 11.58 -2.35 -9.85
C GLU A 42 12.55 -2.05 -11.00
N THR A 43 12.04 -1.92 -12.22
CA THR A 43 12.84 -1.46 -13.37
C THR A 43 13.39 -0.05 -13.14
N GLY A 44 12.63 0.83 -12.48
CA GLY A 44 13.12 2.14 -12.05
C GLY A 44 14.36 2.01 -11.17
N HIS A 45 14.30 1.20 -10.11
CA HIS A 45 15.47 0.94 -9.27
C HIS A 45 16.65 0.34 -10.05
N ALA A 46 16.38 -0.60 -10.94
CA ALA A 46 17.40 -1.23 -11.77
C ALA A 46 18.13 -0.19 -12.64
N ILE A 47 17.39 0.69 -13.32
CA ILE A 47 17.93 1.75 -14.17
C ILE A 47 18.69 2.80 -13.36
N ASP A 48 18.17 3.23 -12.22
CA ASP A 48 18.90 4.15 -11.34
C ASP A 48 20.22 3.54 -10.85
N ASN A 49 20.23 2.27 -10.48
CA ASN A 49 21.46 1.56 -10.10
C ASN A 49 22.44 1.41 -11.27
N ALA A 50 21.95 1.02 -12.46
CA ALA A 50 22.74 0.78 -13.66
C ALA A 50 23.48 2.05 -14.11
N TYR A 51 22.80 3.20 -14.10
CA TYR A 51 23.33 4.47 -14.61
C TYR A 51 23.78 5.45 -13.52
N ARG A 52 23.61 5.08 -12.25
CA ARG A 52 23.91 5.91 -11.07
C ARG A 52 23.15 7.24 -11.10
N LEU A 53 21.88 7.23 -11.49
CA LEU A 53 21.09 8.45 -11.74
C LEU A 53 20.96 9.33 -10.50
N ARG A 54 20.86 8.73 -9.32
CA ARG A 54 20.83 9.42 -8.02
C ARG A 54 22.04 10.33 -7.73
N ARG A 55 23.13 10.20 -8.50
CA ARG A 55 24.31 11.09 -8.39
C ARG A 55 24.17 12.35 -9.24
N THR A 56 23.31 12.34 -10.25
CA THR A 56 23.09 13.48 -11.15
C THR A 56 22.43 14.63 -10.40
N LYS A 57 22.63 15.86 -10.90
CA LYS A 57 22.02 17.07 -10.35
C LYS A 57 20.49 17.03 -10.51
N ARG A 58 20.02 16.70 -11.72
CA ARG A 58 18.60 16.62 -12.08
C ARG A 58 17.81 15.68 -11.18
N TRP A 59 18.36 14.48 -10.90
CA TRP A 59 17.70 13.55 -9.98
C TRP A 59 17.56 14.14 -8.57
N ARG A 60 18.63 14.74 -8.04
CA ARG A 60 18.62 15.32 -6.67
C ARG A 60 17.68 16.51 -6.54
N GLU A 61 17.58 17.34 -7.58
CA GLU A 61 16.64 18.46 -7.61
C GLU A 61 15.18 18.00 -7.68
N ALA A 62 14.90 16.92 -8.40
CA ALA A 62 13.55 16.40 -8.55
C ALA A 62 13.05 15.61 -7.32
N PHE A 63 13.91 14.77 -6.72
CA PHE A 63 13.51 13.80 -5.69
C PHE A 63 14.11 14.07 -4.30
N GLY A 64 15.17 14.87 -4.21
CA GLY A 64 15.91 15.13 -2.98
C GLY A 64 17.12 14.22 -2.78
N ALA A 65 17.57 14.05 -1.54
CA ALA A 65 18.78 13.29 -1.22
C ALA A 65 18.50 11.78 -1.09
N ALA A 66 19.09 10.96 -1.96
CA ALA A 66 19.00 9.49 -1.89
C ALA A 66 19.68 8.89 -0.65
N SER A 67 20.56 9.65 0.03
CA SER A 67 21.23 9.24 1.27
C SER A 67 20.37 9.46 2.51
N LYS A 68 19.14 10.00 2.36
CA LYS A 68 18.20 10.11 3.47
C LYS A 68 18.05 8.73 4.11
N LYS A 69 18.04 8.67 5.44
CA LYS A 69 17.80 7.41 6.13
C LYS A 69 16.36 6.99 5.82
N TYR A 70 16.17 5.75 5.38
CA TYR A 70 14.83 5.18 5.25
C TYR A 70 14.11 5.31 6.59
N PRO A 71 12.95 5.98 6.62
CA PRO A 71 12.22 6.14 7.87
C PRO A 71 11.76 4.77 8.35
N GLN A 72 11.89 4.50 9.64
CA GLN A 72 11.20 3.33 10.23
C GLN A 72 9.68 3.51 10.15
N TYR A 73 9.22 4.76 10.16
CA TYR A 73 7.81 5.15 10.11
C TYR A 73 7.65 6.49 9.38
N TYR A 74 6.62 6.63 8.53
CA TYR A 74 6.23 7.93 7.97
C TYR A 74 4.70 8.07 7.95
N SER A 75 4.22 9.29 8.13
CA SER A 75 2.81 9.62 7.94
C SER A 75 2.65 10.25 6.56
N PRO A 76 1.89 9.63 5.64
CA PRO A 76 1.67 10.18 4.32
C PRO A 76 0.83 11.46 4.42
N LYS A 77 0.99 12.35 3.45
CA LYS A 77 0.14 13.54 3.25
C LYS A 77 -0.87 13.20 2.14
N PRO A 78 -2.13 12.83 2.46
CA PRO A 78 -3.04 12.24 1.47
C PRO A 78 -3.40 13.17 0.31
N PHE A 79 -3.42 14.48 0.54
CA PHE A 79 -3.75 15.49 -0.47
C PHE A 79 -2.52 16.10 -1.15
N SER A 80 -1.33 15.54 -0.93
CA SER A 80 -0.12 16.06 -1.56
C SER A 80 -0.14 15.79 -3.07
N LYS A 81 -0.11 16.87 -3.86
CA LYS A 81 0.03 16.81 -5.32
C LYS A 81 1.49 16.69 -5.77
N SER A 82 2.43 16.60 -4.84
CA SER A 82 3.87 16.56 -5.14
C SER A 82 4.37 15.18 -5.55
N PHE A 83 3.53 14.16 -5.48
CA PHE A 83 3.90 12.77 -5.74
C PHE A 83 2.96 12.13 -6.76
N VAL A 84 3.46 11.16 -7.52
CA VAL A 84 2.63 10.33 -8.38
C VAL A 84 1.83 9.31 -7.57
N LEU A 85 0.82 8.70 -8.18
CA LEU A 85 -0.04 7.68 -7.57
C LEU A 85 0.09 6.40 -8.40
N HIS A 86 0.78 5.38 -7.89
CA HIS A 86 1.11 4.17 -8.67
C HIS A 86 0.87 2.83 -7.96
N LEU A 87 1.79 2.31 -7.14
CA LEU A 87 1.62 1.04 -6.41
C LEU A 87 0.56 1.22 -5.32
N ASP A 88 0.96 1.89 -4.23
CA ASP A 88 0.05 2.42 -3.21
C ASP A 88 0.03 3.95 -3.29
N MET A 89 -1.13 4.54 -2.98
CA MET A 89 -1.39 5.97 -3.15
C MET A 89 -0.33 6.88 -2.53
N TRP A 90 0.41 6.42 -1.53
CA TRP A 90 1.40 7.23 -0.81
C TRP A 90 2.80 6.62 -0.73
N TYR A 91 3.06 5.51 -1.42
CA TYR A 91 4.36 4.83 -1.35
C TYR A 91 5.50 5.73 -1.82
N ALA A 92 5.27 6.55 -2.86
CA ALA A 92 6.22 7.56 -3.32
C ALA A 92 6.65 8.59 -2.25
N GLN A 93 5.88 8.76 -1.16
CA GLN A 93 6.23 9.70 -0.09
C GLN A 93 7.20 9.12 0.94
N SER A 94 7.40 7.79 0.94
CA SER A 94 8.21 7.08 1.93
C SER A 94 9.68 7.49 1.89
N HIS A 95 10.25 7.62 0.69
CA HIS A 95 11.66 7.92 0.48
C HIS A 95 11.95 8.42 -0.95
N PRO A 96 12.96 9.30 -1.16
CA PRO A 96 13.31 9.81 -2.50
C PRO A 96 13.58 8.73 -3.57
N VAL A 97 14.12 7.58 -3.16
CA VAL A 97 14.40 6.47 -4.08
C VAL A 97 13.09 5.78 -4.53
N GLU A 98 12.10 5.66 -3.64
CA GLU A 98 10.77 5.14 -3.98
C GLU A 98 9.99 6.14 -4.83
N ASP A 99 10.08 7.44 -4.52
CA ASP A 99 9.47 8.52 -5.31
C ASP A 99 9.94 8.49 -6.77
N PHE A 100 11.24 8.28 -6.97
CA PHE A 100 11.80 8.08 -8.31
C PHE A 100 11.24 6.81 -8.98
N ALA A 101 11.25 5.67 -8.30
CA ALA A 101 10.81 4.40 -8.90
C ALA A 101 9.31 4.42 -9.26
N GLU A 102 8.47 4.98 -8.40
CA GLU A 102 7.05 5.21 -8.67
C GLU A 102 6.84 6.17 -9.85
N THR A 103 7.59 7.28 -9.89
CA THR A 103 7.53 8.25 -11.00
C THR A 103 7.97 7.62 -12.32
N PHE A 104 9.06 6.86 -12.29
CA PHE A 104 9.56 6.10 -13.43
C PHE A 104 8.54 5.10 -13.93
N ALA A 105 7.86 4.38 -13.03
CA ALA A 105 6.86 3.40 -13.44
C ALA A 105 5.64 4.03 -14.13
N VAL A 106 5.19 5.20 -13.66
CA VAL A 106 4.12 5.98 -14.30
C VAL A 106 4.52 6.49 -15.68
N TRP A 107 5.79 6.92 -15.81
CA TRP A 107 6.38 7.39 -17.06
C TRP A 107 6.54 6.25 -18.09
N LEU A 108 7.07 5.11 -17.66
CA LEU A 108 7.36 3.95 -18.52
C LEU A 108 6.09 3.27 -19.04
N LYS A 109 4.95 3.39 -18.34
CA LYS A 109 3.69 2.74 -18.74
C LYS A 109 3.30 3.18 -20.17
N PRO A 110 3.14 2.24 -21.12
CA PRO A 110 2.77 2.58 -22.49
C PRO A 110 1.45 3.36 -22.57
N ARG A 111 1.41 4.38 -23.42
CA ARG A 111 0.24 5.25 -23.65
C ARG A 111 -0.29 5.91 -22.37
N SER A 112 0.54 6.05 -21.34
CA SER A 112 0.17 6.72 -20.09
C SER A 112 -0.10 8.21 -20.35
N PRO A 113 -1.31 8.74 -20.06
CA PRO A 113 -1.65 10.14 -20.26
C PRO A 113 -1.12 11.01 -19.10
N TRP A 114 0.12 10.78 -18.66
CA TRP A 114 0.64 11.38 -17.43
C TRP A 114 0.72 12.91 -17.50
N ARG A 115 0.99 13.48 -18.69
CA ARG A 115 1.01 14.94 -18.90
C ARG A 115 -0.33 15.61 -18.59
N SER A 116 -1.44 15.03 -19.08
CA SER A 116 -2.78 15.56 -18.79
C SER A 116 -3.23 15.21 -17.38
N ARG A 117 -2.95 13.97 -16.92
CA ARG A 117 -3.32 13.50 -15.58
C ARG A 117 -2.71 14.33 -14.45
N TYR A 118 -1.44 14.72 -14.58
CA TYR A 118 -0.71 15.49 -13.55
C TYR A 118 -0.62 16.99 -13.89
N LYS A 119 -1.44 17.49 -14.82
CA LYS A 119 -1.45 18.93 -15.16
C LYS A 119 -1.73 19.77 -13.91
N GLY A 120 -0.85 20.75 -13.66
CA GLY A 120 -0.91 21.63 -12.49
C GLY A 120 -0.46 21.00 -11.16
N TRP A 121 0.01 19.74 -11.17
CA TRP A 121 0.60 19.10 -10.00
C TRP A 121 2.12 19.27 -10.00
N PRO A 122 2.76 19.54 -8.85
CA PRO A 122 4.23 19.57 -8.78
C PRO A 122 4.89 18.25 -9.19
N ALA A 123 4.20 17.11 -9.05
CA ALA A 123 4.67 15.80 -9.53
C ALA A 123 4.98 15.78 -11.05
N LEU A 124 4.33 16.64 -11.85
CA LEU A 124 4.59 16.73 -13.29
C LEU A 124 6.06 17.06 -13.59
N LYS A 125 6.68 17.94 -12.80
CA LYS A 125 8.09 18.29 -12.95
C LYS A 125 9.02 17.09 -12.76
N LYS A 126 8.64 16.14 -11.90
CA LYS A 126 9.39 14.90 -11.68
C LYS A 126 9.27 13.96 -12.88
N LEU A 127 8.07 13.85 -13.46
CA LEU A 127 7.84 13.08 -14.68
C LEU A 127 8.62 13.64 -15.87
N GLU A 128 8.65 14.97 -16.03
CA GLU A 128 9.47 15.66 -17.03
C GLU A 128 10.98 15.46 -16.77
N ALA A 129 11.40 15.48 -15.50
CA ALA A 129 12.79 15.18 -15.13
C ALA A 129 13.17 13.74 -15.49
N VAL A 130 12.29 12.75 -15.28
CA VAL A 130 12.51 11.36 -15.71
C VAL A 130 12.59 11.26 -17.23
N GLN A 131 11.65 11.87 -17.96
CA GLN A 131 11.69 11.92 -19.43
C GLN A 131 13.05 12.40 -19.93
N GLN A 132 13.51 13.56 -19.45
CA GLN A 132 14.79 14.12 -19.88
C GLN A 132 15.98 13.24 -19.47
N MET A 133 15.97 12.66 -18.26
CA MET A 133 17.04 11.72 -17.88
C MET A 133 17.10 10.52 -18.83
N MET A 134 15.97 10.00 -19.28
CA MET A 134 15.93 8.84 -20.18
C MET A 134 16.35 9.19 -21.60
N GLU A 135 15.99 10.38 -22.08
CA GLU A 135 16.48 10.93 -23.35
C GLU A 135 18.00 11.17 -23.31
N ASP A 136 18.52 11.75 -22.21
CA ASP A 136 19.95 12.01 -22.01
C ASP A 136 20.76 10.70 -21.95
N LEU A 137 20.15 9.60 -21.47
CA LEU A 137 20.80 8.29 -21.45
C LEU A 137 20.89 7.70 -22.85
N GLY A 138 19.82 7.74 -23.65
CA GLY A 138 19.79 7.14 -25.00
C GLY A 138 20.41 5.73 -25.03
N ASP A 139 21.36 5.52 -25.93
CA ASP A 139 22.11 4.26 -26.09
C ASP A 139 23.40 4.20 -25.24
N ALA A 140 23.56 5.07 -24.25
CA ALA A 140 24.74 5.08 -23.40
C ALA A 140 24.91 3.73 -22.66
N PRO A 141 26.15 3.21 -22.55
CA PRO A 141 26.40 1.98 -21.83
C PRO A 141 26.11 2.13 -20.33
N MET A 142 25.62 1.05 -19.71
CA MET A 142 25.43 1.02 -18.26
C MET A 142 26.75 1.24 -17.51
N LYS A 143 26.73 2.06 -16.47
CA LYS A 143 27.90 2.35 -15.61
C LYS A 143 28.16 1.25 -14.57
N VAL A 144 27.19 0.38 -14.34
CA VAL A 144 27.26 -0.73 -13.40
C VAL A 144 26.70 -1.97 -14.08
N SER A 145 27.52 -3.00 -14.24
CA SER A 145 27.18 -4.27 -14.93
C SER A 145 27.50 -5.51 -14.08
N ASN A 146 27.58 -5.37 -12.76
CA ASN A 146 27.90 -6.49 -11.87
C ASN A 146 26.76 -7.54 -11.85
N ARG A 147 27.15 -8.81 -11.68
CA ARG A 147 26.23 -9.96 -11.53
C ARG A 147 26.15 -10.42 -10.07
N ARG A 148 26.20 -9.49 -9.11
CA ARG A 148 26.14 -9.84 -7.69
C ARG A 148 24.74 -10.36 -7.35
N HIS A 149 24.67 -11.50 -6.66
CA HIS A 149 23.41 -12.01 -6.13
C HIS A 149 23.20 -11.43 -4.73
N GLU A 150 22.24 -10.53 -4.59
CA GLU A 150 21.79 -10.07 -3.26
C GLU A 150 20.88 -11.14 -2.65
N ALA A 151 21.16 -11.56 -1.42
CA ALA A 151 20.41 -12.59 -0.67
C ALA A 151 20.09 -13.87 -1.49
N PRO A 152 21.10 -14.62 -1.95
CA PRO A 152 20.88 -15.80 -2.79
C PRO A 152 20.04 -16.87 -2.07
N LEU A 153 19.08 -17.48 -2.78
CA LEU A 153 18.12 -18.44 -2.22
C LEU A 153 18.77 -19.56 -1.39
N LYS A 154 19.94 -20.06 -1.81
CA LYS A 154 20.70 -21.10 -1.09
C LYS A 154 21.12 -20.72 0.33
N THR A 155 21.12 -19.43 0.66
CA THR A 155 21.46 -18.91 1.99
C THR A 155 20.23 -18.65 2.87
N LEU A 156 19.02 -18.77 2.32
CA LEU A 156 17.78 -18.56 3.06
C LEU A 156 17.44 -19.80 3.88
N THR A 157 17.56 -19.68 5.19
CA THR A 157 17.14 -20.72 6.17
C THR A 157 15.73 -20.50 6.70
N GLN A 158 15.12 -19.35 6.40
CA GLN A 158 13.78 -19.00 6.89
C GLN A 158 12.73 -19.90 6.24
N THR A 159 11.93 -20.57 7.07
CA THR A 159 10.78 -21.34 6.59
C THR A 159 9.62 -20.42 6.23
N LEU A 160 8.73 -20.87 5.33
CA LEU A 160 7.48 -20.15 5.04
C LEU A 160 6.64 -19.92 6.29
N ARG A 161 6.63 -20.88 7.23
CA ARG A 161 5.94 -20.73 8.52
C ARG A 161 6.48 -19.55 9.32
N GLN A 162 7.80 -19.43 9.44
CA GLN A 162 8.44 -18.31 10.15
C GLN A 162 8.23 -16.98 9.42
N HIS A 163 8.29 -16.99 8.09
CA HIS A 163 8.00 -15.81 7.27
C HIS A 163 6.58 -15.28 7.56
N TYR A 164 5.56 -16.14 7.47
CA TYR A 164 4.17 -15.70 7.69
C TYR A 164 3.86 -15.41 9.16
N ALA A 165 4.50 -16.09 10.13
CA ALA A 165 4.38 -15.71 11.53
C ALA A 165 4.89 -14.27 11.73
N ARG A 166 6.13 -13.99 11.30
CA ARG A 166 6.69 -12.64 11.38
C ARG A 166 5.86 -11.61 10.62
N LYS A 167 5.41 -11.93 9.40
CA LYS A 167 4.58 -11.02 8.57
C LYS A 167 3.26 -10.70 9.27
N ARG A 168 2.60 -11.70 9.88
CA ARG A 168 1.36 -11.47 10.65
C ARG A 168 1.60 -10.77 11.99
N ASP A 169 2.73 -10.98 12.67
CA ASP A 169 3.07 -10.22 13.87
C ASP A 169 3.38 -8.76 13.50
N TYR A 170 3.91 -8.55 12.29
CA TYR A 170 4.26 -7.24 11.78
C TYR A 170 3.04 -6.39 11.39
N TYR A 171 2.07 -7.00 10.70
CA TYR A 171 0.81 -6.37 10.27
C TYR A 171 -0.38 -6.66 11.20
N GLY A 172 -0.21 -7.51 12.19
CA GLY A 172 -1.20 -7.85 13.22
C GLY A 172 -1.16 -6.79 14.31
N ILE A 173 -2.33 -6.34 14.75
CA ILE A 173 -2.45 -5.15 15.58
C ILE A 173 -3.07 -5.49 16.93
N GLU A 174 -2.46 -5.00 18.02
CA GLU A 174 -3.11 -4.74 19.30
C GLU A 174 -3.71 -3.31 19.28
N PHE A 175 -5.02 -3.21 19.44
CA PHE A 175 -5.74 -1.94 19.32
C PHE A 175 -6.29 -1.50 20.68
N PRO A 176 -6.18 -0.20 21.03
CA PRO A 176 -6.92 0.37 22.14
C PRO A 176 -8.39 0.65 21.76
N GLY A 177 -9.32 0.40 22.69
CA GLY A 177 -10.77 0.38 22.49
C GLY A 177 -11.47 1.72 22.26
N PHE A 178 -11.05 2.51 21.28
CA PHE A 178 -11.65 3.82 20.94
C PHE A 178 -12.87 3.73 20.00
N TYR A 179 -13.32 2.53 19.62
CA TYR A 179 -14.36 2.32 18.58
C TYR A 179 -15.79 2.50 19.07
N ASP A 180 -16.03 2.39 20.36
CA ASP A 180 -17.37 2.24 20.92
C ASP A 180 -18.29 3.42 20.64
N HIS A 181 -17.75 4.64 20.71
CA HIS A 181 -18.51 5.86 20.46
C HIS A 181 -18.97 5.94 19.00
N ASP A 182 -18.07 5.67 18.06
CA ASP A 182 -18.40 5.75 16.63
C ASP A 182 -19.30 4.59 16.18
N LEU A 183 -19.09 3.40 16.74
CA LEU A 183 -19.98 2.26 16.52
C LEU A 183 -21.39 2.53 17.04
N ARG A 184 -21.56 3.24 18.17
CA ARG A 184 -22.87 3.66 18.70
C ARG A 184 -23.50 4.83 17.92
N ARG A 185 -22.73 5.57 17.13
CA ARG A 185 -23.29 6.56 16.18
C ARG A 185 -23.86 5.88 14.93
N LEU A 186 -23.22 4.81 14.48
CA LEU A 186 -23.59 4.07 13.28
C LEU A 186 -24.69 3.03 13.55
N PHE A 187 -24.60 2.33 14.67
CA PHE A 187 -25.53 1.29 15.10
C PHE A 187 -26.19 1.68 16.43
N SER A 188 -27.31 1.06 16.78
CA SER A 188 -28.02 1.37 18.02
C SER A 188 -28.05 0.19 18.99
N ALA A 189 -27.99 0.46 20.29
CA ALA A 189 -28.25 -0.51 21.35
C ALA A 189 -29.68 -0.38 21.92
N ASP A 190 -30.50 0.51 21.37
CA ASP A 190 -31.85 0.79 21.86
C ASP A 190 -32.73 -0.48 21.73
N PRO A 191 -33.42 -0.89 22.83
CA PRO A 191 -34.39 -1.98 22.80
C PRO A 191 -35.47 -1.84 21.71
N ALA A 192 -35.82 -0.62 21.30
CA ALA A 192 -36.76 -0.36 20.21
C ALA A 192 -36.32 -0.97 18.86
N HIS A 193 -35.03 -1.31 18.72
CA HIS A 193 -34.46 -1.96 17.53
C HIS A 193 -34.12 -3.44 17.74
N ALA A 194 -34.74 -4.10 18.72
CA ALA A 194 -34.50 -5.52 19.01
C ALA A 194 -34.81 -6.45 17.82
N ASP A 195 -35.75 -6.09 16.96
CA ASP A 195 -36.11 -6.86 15.77
C ASP A 195 -35.21 -6.56 14.56
N CYS A 196 -34.38 -5.52 14.64
CA CYS A 196 -33.44 -5.19 13.57
C CYS A 196 -32.29 -6.21 13.49
N PRO A 197 -31.69 -6.39 12.29
CA PRO A 197 -30.48 -7.18 12.13
C PRO A 197 -29.36 -6.70 13.07
N THR A 198 -28.59 -7.64 13.59
CA THR A 198 -27.44 -7.28 14.43
C THR A 198 -26.37 -6.57 13.58
N ALA A 199 -25.64 -5.64 14.20
CA ALA A 199 -24.49 -5.01 13.57
C ALA A 199 -23.45 -6.06 13.11
N VAL A 200 -23.31 -7.16 13.86
CA VAL A 200 -22.43 -8.29 13.49
C VAL A 200 -22.85 -8.95 12.16
N GLN A 201 -24.15 -9.19 11.97
CA GLN A 201 -24.68 -9.74 10.71
C GLN A 201 -24.43 -8.77 9.54
N PHE A 202 -24.72 -7.49 9.75
CA PHE A 202 -24.46 -6.45 8.76
C PHE A 202 -22.97 -6.40 8.37
N LEU A 203 -22.08 -6.28 9.35
CA LEU A 203 -20.63 -6.20 9.12
C LEU A 203 -20.09 -7.43 8.39
N ARG A 204 -20.58 -8.64 8.73
CA ARG A 204 -20.20 -9.88 8.01
C ARG A 204 -20.63 -9.84 6.55
N SER A 205 -21.81 -9.29 6.25
CA SER A 205 -22.35 -9.22 4.89
C SER A 205 -21.59 -8.26 3.97
N VAL A 206 -21.05 -7.16 4.52
CA VAL A 206 -20.33 -6.13 3.74
C VAL A 206 -18.80 -6.31 3.78
N ARG A 207 -18.30 -7.19 4.66
CA ARG A 207 -16.88 -7.39 5.02
C ARG A 207 -15.92 -7.35 3.83
N THR A 208 -16.14 -8.19 2.83
CA THR A 208 -15.23 -8.31 1.67
C THR A 208 -15.22 -7.03 0.84
N ALA A 209 -16.41 -6.48 0.55
CA ALA A 209 -16.55 -5.30 -0.29
C ALA A 209 -15.91 -4.06 0.35
N VAL A 210 -16.18 -3.81 1.64
CA VAL A 210 -15.62 -2.65 2.35
C VAL A 210 -14.11 -2.81 2.58
N ARG A 211 -13.61 -4.01 2.89
CA ARG A 211 -12.18 -4.27 3.04
C ARG A 211 -11.42 -3.94 1.75
N THR A 212 -11.89 -4.46 0.62
CA THR A 212 -11.26 -4.20 -0.68
C THR A 212 -11.35 -2.72 -1.06
N ARG A 213 -12.49 -2.06 -0.82
CA ARG A 213 -12.62 -0.61 -1.10
C ARG A 213 -11.68 0.22 -0.25
N VAL A 214 -11.62 -0.02 1.06
CA VAL A 214 -10.71 0.73 1.95
C VAL A 214 -9.26 0.49 1.55
N ALA A 215 -8.85 -0.76 1.29
CA ALA A 215 -7.49 -1.08 0.85
C ALA A 215 -7.07 -0.27 -0.39
N VAL A 216 -7.95 -0.15 -1.38
CA VAL A 216 -7.68 0.63 -2.60
C VAL A 216 -7.49 2.12 -2.31
N TRP A 217 -8.29 2.69 -1.40
CA TRP A 217 -8.26 4.13 -1.12
C TRP A 217 -7.21 4.53 -0.08
N THR A 218 -6.86 3.63 0.84
CA THR A 218 -5.84 3.88 1.85
C THR A 218 -4.47 3.32 1.46
N GLY A 219 -4.37 2.45 0.45
CA GLY A 219 -3.12 1.75 0.15
C GLY A 219 -2.64 0.84 1.28
N GLU A 220 -3.57 0.39 2.14
CA GLU A 220 -3.26 -0.46 3.30
C GLU A 220 -3.51 -1.93 2.98
N TYR A 221 -2.70 -2.82 3.59
CA TYR A 221 -2.88 -4.25 3.45
C TYR A 221 -4.28 -4.69 3.90
N GLN A 222 -4.93 -5.52 3.08
CA GLN A 222 -6.24 -6.07 3.40
C GLN A 222 -6.23 -6.84 4.72
N TYR A 223 -5.11 -7.48 5.08
CA TYR A 223 -4.95 -8.12 6.38
C TYR A 223 -5.07 -7.14 7.54
N THR A 224 -4.48 -5.95 7.44
CA THR A 224 -4.53 -4.89 8.45
C THR A 224 -5.98 -4.42 8.65
N ILE A 225 -6.66 -4.08 7.56
CA ILE A 225 -8.07 -3.67 7.57
C ILE A 225 -8.94 -4.80 8.13
N GLU A 226 -8.60 -6.05 7.85
CA GLU A 226 -9.30 -7.21 8.39
C GLU A 226 -9.18 -7.32 9.92
N GLN A 227 -8.03 -6.94 10.50
CA GLN A 227 -7.92 -6.89 11.96
C GLN A 227 -8.81 -5.79 12.55
N VAL A 228 -8.86 -4.60 11.93
CA VAL A 228 -9.78 -3.52 12.33
C VAL A 228 -11.22 -4.03 12.29
N LEU A 229 -11.62 -4.65 11.18
CA LEU A 229 -12.97 -5.20 11.00
C LEU A 229 -13.32 -6.26 12.05
N LYS A 230 -12.40 -7.19 12.35
CA LYS A 230 -12.61 -8.22 13.38
C LYS A 230 -12.88 -7.59 14.74
N GLN A 231 -12.13 -6.55 15.09
CA GLN A 231 -12.32 -5.87 16.35
C GLN A 231 -13.61 -5.06 16.42
N MET A 232 -13.91 -4.28 15.39
CA MET A 232 -15.19 -3.57 15.30
C MET A 232 -16.36 -4.56 15.41
N THR A 233 -16.24 -5.73 14.77
CA THR A 233 -17.24 -6.80 14.88
C THR A 233 -17.36 -7.33 16.31
N GLN A 234 -16.24 -7.52 17.01
CA GLN A 234 -16.24 -7.96 18.41
C GLN A 234 -16.88 -6.89 19.32
N ARG A 235 -16.51 -5.61 19.17
CA ARG A 235 -17.12 -4.52 19.94
C ARG A 235 -18.62 -4.39 19.66
N CYS A 236 -19.07 -4.51 18.41
CA CYS A 236 -20.49 -4.56 18.08
C CYS A 236 -21.23 -5.69 18.79
N ARG A 237 -20.59 -6.86 18.95
CA ARG A 237 -21.14 -7.98 19.70
C ARG A 237 -21.23 -7.66 21.19
N ASP A 238 -20.14 -7.17 21.79
CA ASP A 238 -20.06 -6.84 23.21
C ASP A 238 -21.11 -5.78 23.60
N LEU A 239 -21.30 -4.80 22.72
CA LEU A 239 -22.25 -3.69 22.88
C LEU A 239 -23.69 -4.03 22.43
N LYS A 240 -23.93 -5.24 21.93
CA LYS A 240 -25.23 -5.72 21.42
C LYS A 240 -25.88 -4.77 20.39
N LEU A 241 -25.07 -4.23 19.49
CA LEU A 241 -25.49 -3.22 18.53
C LEU A 241 -26.33 -3.79 17.37
N ARG A 242 -27.26 -2.98 16.87
CA ARG A 242 -28.27 -3.29 15.84
C ARG A 242 -28.24 -2.27 14.70
N GLN A 243 -28.51 -2.73 13.48
CA GLN A 243 -28.64 -1.88 12.30
C GLN A 243 -30.05 -1.24 12.26
N HIS A 244 -30.17 -0.03 12.79
CA HIS A 244 -31.45 0.71 12.85
C HIS A 244 -31.77 1.53 11.59
N ARG A 245 -30.77 1.79 10.74
CA ARG A 245 -30.92 2.57 9.49
C ARG A 245 -31.00 1.68 8.27
N SER A 246 -31.28 2.29 7.12
CA SER A 246 -31.27 1.57 5.84
C SER A 246 -29.90 0.94 5.57
N ARG A 247 -29.88 -0.20 4.86
CA ARG A 247 -28.65 -0.93 4.54
C ARG A 247 -27.65 -0.07 3.75
N SER A 248 -28.16 0.66 2.75
CA SER A 248 -27.34 1.51 1.87
C SER A 248 -26.68 2.68 2.62
N GLU A 249 -27.42 3.32 3.53
CA GLU A 249 -26.89 4.38 4.38
C GLU A 249 -25.85 3.85 5.36
N THR A 250 -26.17 2.75 6.04
CA THR A 250 -25.24 2.12 7.00
C THR A 250 -23.93 1.71 6.31
N GLU A 251 -23.98 1.21 5.07
CA GLU A 251 -22.78 0.82 4.32
C GLU A 251 -21.90 2.01 3.95
N ARG A 252 -22.49 3.12 3.52
CA ARG A 252 -21.75 4.35 3.20
C ARG A 252 -21.07 4.91 4.45
N ASP A 253 -21.81 5.06 5.54
CA ASP A 253 -21.28 5.62 6.78
C ASP A 253 -20.25 4.68 7.41
N PHE A 254 -20.46 3.36 7.30
CA PHE A 254 -19.46 2.38 7.73
C PHE A 254 -18.18 2.45 6.91
N LEU A 255 -18.26 2.67 5.59
CA LEU A 255 -17.08 2.84 4.75
C LEU A 255 -16.26 4.05 5.18
N VAL A 256 -16.93 5.18 5.46
CA VAL A 256 -16.28 6.39 6.00
C VAL A 256 -15.64 6.10 7.35
N LEU A 257 -16.38 5.46 8.26
CA LEU A 257 -15.88 5.11 9.59
C LEU A 257 -14.67 4.18 9.51
N LEU A 258 -14.75 3.11 8.71
CA LEU A 258 -13.66 2.16 8.54
C LEU A 258 -12.43 2.83 7.93
N THR A 259 -12.61 3.71 6.95
CA THR A 259 -11.53 4.50 6.36
C THR A 259 -10.89 5.41 7.41
N MET A 260 -11.71 6.19 8.13
CA MET A 260 -11.23 7.07 9.19
C MET A 260 -10.52 6.30 10.29
N GLN A 261 -11.04 5.17 10.73
CA GLN A 261 -10.45 4.38 11.80
C GLN A 261 -9.16 3.69 11.36
N THR A 262 -9.12 3.23 10.11
CA THR A 262 -7.87 2.76 9.48
C THR A 262 -6.84 3.89 9.47
N MET A 263 -7.23 5.12 9.08
CA MET A 263 -6.32 6.28 9.04
C MET A 263 -5.92 6.82 10.42
N ASN A 264 -6.84 6.95 11.36
CA ASN A 264 -6.60 7.44 12.72
C ASN A 264 -5.68 6.49 13.48
N TYR A 265 -5.84 5.18 13.26
CA TYR A 265 -4.91 4.20 13.77
C TYR A 265 -3.49 4.44 13.25
N LEU A 266 -3.33 4.72 11.94
CA LEU A 266 -2.03 5.04 11.33
C LEU A 266 -1.43 6.35 11.87
N HIS A 267 -2.26 7.32 12.23
CA HIS A 267 -1.83 8.61 12.79
C HIS A 267 -1.59 8.58 14.32
N GLY A 268 -2.14 7.58 15.04
CA GLY A 268 -2.11 7.45 16.51
C GLY A 268 -0.78 6.98 17.11
N GLY A 269 0.31 6.97 16.33
CA GLY A 269 1.67 6.76 16.85
C GLY A 269 2.07 5.32 17.18
N ARG A 270 1.27 4.32 16.81
CA ARG A 270 1.59 2.90 17.03
C ARG A 270 1.54 2.04 15.76
N HIS A 271 2.06 2.55 14.63
CA HIS A 271 2.49 1.83 13.39
C HIS A 271 1.56 1.88 12.17
N ARG A 272 1.97 1.75 10.89
CA ARG A 272 3.26 1.49 10.17
C ARG A 272 2.92 1.48 8.65
N LEU A 273 3.31 2.45 7.83
CA LEU A 273 3.56 2.18 6.39
C LEU A 273 5.02 1.81 6.28
N VAL A 274 5.29 0.56 5.91
CA VAL A 274 6.64 0.00 5.95
C VAL A 274 6.96 -0.48 4.56
N LEU A 275 8.11 0.01 4.10
CA LEU A 275 8.82 -0.41 2.90
C LEU A 275 9.12 -1.91 2.88
#